data_AF-A0A0A1DI57-F1
#
_entry.id   AF-A0A0A1DI57-F1
#
_cell.length_a   1.000
_cell.length_b   1.000
_cell.length_c   1.000
_cell.angle_alpha   90.00
_cell.angle_beta   90.00
_cell.angle_gamma   90.00
#
_symmetry.space_group_name_H-M   'P 1'
#
loop_
_entity.id
_entity.type
_entity.pdbx_description
1 polymer ?
#
loop_
_entity_poly.entity_id
_entity_poly.type
_entity_poly.pdbx_seq_one_letter_code
_entity_poly.pdbx_strand_id
1 'polypeptide(L)' 'MSARTAVQDEHEHDPGLAPAGPAPHLSPELEEVILEIAASERALDDVLLRASRLHESHLDHDPRSCLVCFGDR' A
#
# COMPACT_ATOMS: atom_id res chain seq x y z
N MET A 1 -39.86 25.06 -33.59
CA MET A 1 -39.30 23.74 -33.96
C MET A 1 -37.82 23.94 -34.19
N SER A 2 -37.03 23.82 -33.13
CA SER A 2 -35.59 24.11 -33.13
C SER A 2 -34.77 22.83 -33.27
N ALA A 3 -33.69 22.97 -34.04
CA ALA A 3 -32.83 21.92 -34.52
C ALA A 3 -31.97 21.26 -33.42
N ARG A 4 -31.70 19.98 -33.68
CA ARG A 4 -30.54 19.15 -33.30
C ARG A 4 -29.38 19.89 -32.61
N THR A 5 -29.02 19.40 -31.43
CA THR A 5 -27.63 19.46 -30.94
C THR A 5 -27.23 18.04 -30.56
N ALA A 6 -26.37 17.46 -31.40
CA ALA A 6 -25.62 16.26 -31.09
C ALA A 6 -24.64 16.62 -29.97
N VAL A 7 -24.68 15.89 -28.86
CA VAL A 7 -23.64 15.95 -27.84
C VAL A 7 -22.48 15.12 -28.36
N GLN A 8 -21.53 15.81 -28.99
CA GLN A 8 -20.16 15.33 -29.11
C GLN A 8 -19.51 15.65 -27.77
N ASP A 9 -19.36 14.66 -26.91
CA ASP A 9 -18.46 14.75 -25.77
C ASP A 9 -17.19 14.01 -26.16
N GLU A 10 -16.12 14.78 -26.13
CA GLU A 10 -14.90 14.58 -26.86
C GLU A 10 -14.06 13.51 -26.18
N HIS A 11 -13.30 12.76 -26.97
CA HIS A 11 -12.21 11.92 -26.48
C HIS A 11 -11.29 12.78 -25.60
N GLU A 12 -11.44 12.68 -24.28
CA GLU A 12 -10.51 13.27 -23.34
C GLU A 12 -9.19 12.50 -23.48
N HIS A 13 -8.29 13.17 -24.18
CA HIS A 13 -6.93 12.81 -24.48
C HIS A 13 -6.19 12.61 -23.16
N ASP A 14 -5.97 11.36 -22.73
CA ASP A 14 -5.07 11.02 -21.61
C ASP A 14 -3.63 11.45 -21.99
N PRO A 15 -3.14 12.61 -21.51
CA PRO A 15 -1.89 13.15 -21.98
C PRO A 15 -0.82 12.71 -20.98
N GLY A 16 -0.25 11.53 -21.19
CA GLY A 16 1.10 11.27 -20.71
C GLY A 16 1.35 9.97 -19.97
N LEU A 17 1.06 8.82 -20.58
CA LEU A 17 2.01 7.71 -20.51
C LEU A 17 3.19 8.03 -21.44
N ALA A 18 3.98 9.06 -21.09
CA ALA A 18 5.32 9.15 -21.64
C ALA A 18 6.03 7.85 -21.23
N PRO A 19 6.70 7.12 -22.15
CA PRO A 19 7.49 5.97 -21.76
C PRO A 19 8.45 6.44 -20.68
N ALA A 20 8.34 5.87 -19.47
CA ALA A 20 9.25 6.19 -18.39
C ALA A 20 10.66 6.02 -18.95
N GLY A 21 11.38 7.14 -19.11
CA GLY A 21 12.81 7.09 -19.36
C GLY A 21 13.46 6.23 -18.27
N PRO A 22 14.67 5.69 -18.50
CA PRO A 22 15.33 4.88 -17.49
C PRO A 22 15.26 5.59 -16.16
N ALA A 23 14.62 4.93 -15.17
CA ALA A 23 14.45 5.49 -13.85
C ALA A 23 15.84 5.94 -13.37
N PRO A 24 15.96 7.14 -12.77
CA PRO A 24 17.25 7.60 -12.28
C PRO A 24 17.84 6.51 -11.39
N HIS A 25 19.03 6.02 -11.75
CA HIS A 25 19.72 5.02 -10.96
C HIS A 25 19.91 5.56 -9.55
N LEU A 26 19.38 4.86 -8.56
CA LEU A 26 19.56 5.20 -7.16
C LEU A 26 21.04 5.13 -6.81
N SER A 27 21.47 5.91 -5.82
CA SER A 27 22.81 5.67 -5.26
C SER A 27 22.81 4.31 -4.57
N PRO A 28 23.95 3.59 -4.56
CA PRO A 28 24.04 2.29 -3.90
C PRO A 28 23.61 2.33 -2.42
N GLU A 29 23.92 3.42 -1.72
CA GLU A 29 23.56 3.61 -0.32
C GLU A 29 22.04 3.74 -0.14
N LEU A 30 21.37 4.44 -1.06
CA LEU A 30 19.92 4.58 -1.03
C LEU A 30 19.23 3.26 -1.38
N GLU A 31 19.77 2.49 -2.33
CA GLU A 31 19.27 1.16 -2.65
C GLU A 31 19.35 0.21 -1.45
N GLU A 32 20.48 0.20 -0.73
CA GLU A 32 20.66 -0.60 0.48
C GLU A 32 19.62 -0.25 1.56
N VAL A 33 19.43 1.05 1.83
CA VAL A 33 18.44 1.52 2.80
C VAL A 33 17.02 1.09 2.40
N ILE A 34 16.65 1.20 1.13
CA ILE A 34 15.34 0.76 0.64
C ILE A 34 15.16 -0.75 0.83
N LEU A 35 16.19 -1.53 0.57
CA LEU A 35 16.15 -2.98 0.78
C LEU A 35 16.00 -3.34 2.27
N GLU A 36 16.68 -2.61 3.17
CA GLU A 36 16.55 -2.78 4.61
C GLU A 36 15.14 -2.42 5.12
N ILE A 37 14.58 -1.32 4.62
CA ILE A 37 13.19 -0.93 4.92
C ILE A 37 12.23 -2.03 4.46
N ALA A 38 12.35 -2.49 3.21
CA ALA A 38 11.48 -3.53 2.68
C ALA A 38 11.62 -4.87 3.44
N ALA A 39 12.81 -5.20 3.93
CA ALA A 39 13.03 -6.36 4.78
C ALA A 39 12.35 -6.20 6.15
N SER A 40 12.46 -5.01 6.75
CA SER A 40 11.85 -4.67 8.04
C SER A 40 10.32 -4.67 7.95
N GLU A 41 9.75 -4.14 6.87
CA GLU A 41 8.31 -4.17 6.60
C GLU A 41 7.78 -5.60 6.51
N ARG A 42 8.44 -6.47 5.73
CA ARG A 42 8.06 -7.89 5.65
C ARG A 42 8.14 -8.61 7.00
N ALA A 43 9.17 -8.33 7.79
CA ALA A 43 9.30 -8.90 9.12
C ALA A 43 8.20 -8.41 10.07
N LEU A 44 7.79 -7.14 9.96
CA LEU A 44 6.68 -6.59 10.73
C LEU A 44 5.34 -7.23 10.33
N ASP A 45 5.08 -7.39 9.04
CA ASP A 45 3.88 -8.06 8.53
C ASP A 45 3.75 -9.49 9.09
N ASP A 46 4.86 -10.24 9.14
CA ASP A 46 4.90 -11.58 9.72
C ASP A 46 4.54 -11.58 11.21
N VAL A 47 5.01 -10.59 11.98
CA VAL A 47 4.68 -10.44 13.39
C VAL A 47 3.20 -10.12 13.57
N LEU A 48 2.66 -9.19 12.78
CA LEU A 48 1.26 -8.80 12.83
C LEU A 48 0.34 -9.97 12.49
N LEU A 49 0.67 -10.75 11.45
CA LEU A 49 -0.09 -11.94 11.06
C LEU A 49 -0.10 -12.99 12.18
N ARG A 50 1.05 -13.23 12.83
CA ARG A 50 1.13 -14.17 13.96
C ARG A 50 0.33 -13.67 15.16
N ALA A 51 0.39 -12.38 15.47
CA ALA A 51 -0.37 -11.78 16.55
C ALA A 51 -1.88 -11.91 16.32
N SER A 52 -2.34 -11.65 15.08
CA SER A 52 -3.74 -11.84 14.67
C SER A 52 -4.20 -13.29 14.86
N ARG A 53 -3.43 -14.26 14.38
CA ARG A 53 -3.75 -15.69 14.57
C ARG A 53 -3.80 -16.09 16.04
N LEU A 54 -2.90 -15.57 16.86
CA LEU A 54 -2.88 -15.86 18.29
C LEU A 54 -4.11 -15.26 18.99
N HIS A 55 -4.50 -14.04 18.64
CA HIS A 55 -5.71 -13.41 19.14
C HIS A 55 -6.97 -14.22 18.80
N GLU A 56 -7.07 -14.72 17.56
CA GLU A 56 -8.19 -15.52 17.08
C GLU A 56 -8.21 -16.97 17.61
N SER A 57 -7.13 -17.44 18.25
CA SER A 57 -7.03 -18.82 18.73
C SER A 57 -7.87 -19.13 19.98
N HIS A 58 -8.69 -18.19 20.45
CA HIS A 58 -9.55 -18.31 21.64
C HIS A 58 -8.79 -18.67 22.93
N LEU A 59 -7.50 -18.34 23.00
CA LEU A 59 -6.73 -18.38 24.24
C LEU A 59 -7.07 -17.18 25.12
N ASP A 60 -7.20 -17.42 26.42
CA ASP A 60 -7.30 -16.35 27.41
C ASP A 60 -6.01 -15.51 27.35
N HIS A 61 -6.16 -14.21 27.11
CA HIS A 61 -5.04 -13.27 27.03
C HIS A 61 -5.40 -11.93 27.68
N ASP A 62 -4.40 -11.25 28.24
CA ASP A 62 -4.59 -9.90 28.78
C ASP A 62 -4.68 -8.88 27.62
N PRO A 63 -5.82 -8.16 27.45
CA PRO A 63 -5.99 -7.14 26.41
C PRO A 63 -5.02 -5.96 26.49
N ARG A 64 -4.32 -5.77 27.61
CA ARG A 64 -3.25 -4.74 27.74
C ARG A 64 -1.93 -5.18 27.14
N SER A 65 -1.73 -6.48 26.95
CA SER A 65 -0.51 -7.08 26.41
C SER A 65 -0.66 -7.59 24.99
N CYS A 66 -1.91 -7.72 24.52
CA CYS A 66 -2.22 -8.14 23.15
C CYS A 66 -2.03 -6.99 22.16
N LEU A 67 -1.18 -7.20 21.16
CA LEU A 67 -0.88 -6.22 20.11
C LEU A 67 -2.13 -5.82 19.33
N VAL A 68 -3.02 -6.78 19.05
CA VAL A 68 -4.28 -6.55 18.31
C VAL A 68 -5.23 -5.68 19.15
N CYS A 69 -5.50 -6.08 20.40
CA CYS A 69 -6.37 -5.32 21.30
C CYS A 69 -5.84 -3.93 21.66
N PHE A 70 -4.53 -3.68 21.47
CA PHE A 70 -3.96 -2.35 21.61
C PHE A 70 -4.26 -1.48 20.39
N GLY A 71 -4.18 -2.05 19.18
CA GLY A 71 -4.46 -1.35 17.93
C GLY A 71 -5.92 -0.98 17.72
N ASP A 72 -6.85 -1.72 18.32
CA ASP A 72 -8.31 -1.46 18.23
C ASP A 72 -8.83 -0.41 19.22
N ARG A 73 -7.94 0.20 20.03
CA ARG A 73 -8.30 1.27 20.99
C ARG A 73 -8.27 2.65 20.36
#